data_AF-A0A1F7SVU0-F1
#
_entry.id   AF-A0A1F7SVU0-F1
#
_cell.length_a   1.000
_cell.length_b   1.000
_cell.length_c   1.000
_cell.angle_alpha   90.00
_cell.angle_beta   90.00
_cell.angle_gamma   90.00
#
_symmetry.space_group_name_H-M   'P 1'
#
loop_
_entity.id
_entity.type
_entity.pdbx_description
1 polymer ?
#
loop_
_entity_poly.entity_id
_entity_poly.type
_entity_poly.pdbx_seq_one_letter_code
_entity_poly.pdbx_strand_id
1 'polypeptide(L)'
;MKKKILIVGGIILLLIIIGSSGSKDSSNVVSEDQPNKEEIVQQEEEKPVEETMLVVTADFIDEFDKNQLAAEEKYEGRKIEFTAYIDNISEDITGTPFLSLQPSNDEYYFGTNIQCFFKDKSELISLENGQQVTVQGKVDTQMMNILIKDCKVVK
;
A
#
# COMPACT_ATOMS: atom_id res chain seq x y z
N MET A 1 20.42 -38.17 -29.82
CA MET A 1 21.78 -38.53 -29.33
C MET A 1 21.90 -38.04 -27.90
N LYS A 2 22.25 -38.94 -26.99
CA LYS A 2 22.43 -38.67 -25.55
C LYS A 2 23.76 -37.94 -25.33
N LYS A 3 23.80 -37.01 -24.37
CA LYS A 3 24.85 -36.77 -23.35
C LYS A 3 24.84 -35.29 -22.92
N LYS A 4 25.05 -34.86 -21.68
CA LYS A 4 25.13 -35.48 -20.34
C LYS A 4 25.21 -34.30 -19.35
N ILE A 5 24.58 -34.47 -18.19
CA ILE A 5 24.69 -33.71 -16.93
C ILE A 5 26.15 -33.49 -16.50
N LEU A 6 26.44 -32.39 -15.77
CA LEU A 6 27.43 -32.18 -14.68
C LEU A 6 27.10 -30.78 -14.06
N ILE A 7 27.16 -30.43 -12.77
CA ILE A 7 27.55 -31.04 -11.49
C ILE A 7 26.94 -30.16 -10.37
N VAL A 8 26.61 -30.80 -9.25
CA VAL A 8 26.25 -30.27 -7.92
C VAL A 8 27.41 -29.52 -7.26
N GLY A 9 27.15 -28.46 -6.48
CA GLY A 9 28.15 -27.96 -5.53
C GLY A 9 27.66 -26.78 -4.72
N GLY A 10 27.12 -27.05 -3.53
CA GLY A 10 26.69 -26.03 -2.58
C GLY A 10 27.88 -25.26 -1.98
N ILE A 11 27.59 -24.02 -1.57
CA ILE A 11 28.39 -23.28 -0.60
C ILE A 11 27.42 -22.72 0.43
N ILE A 12 27.35 -23.41 1.56
CA ILE A 12 26.90 -22.89 2.84
C ILE A 12 28.04 -22.01 3.36
N LEU A 13 27.73 -20.76 3.68
CA LEU A 13 28.55 -19.94 4.56
C LEU A 13 27.62 -19.18 5.51
N LEU A 14 27.32 -19.85 6.62
CA LEU A 14 27.17 -19.20 7.93
C LEU A 14 28.45 -18.41 8.21
N LEU A 15 28.35 -17.27 8.91
CA LEU A 15 29.08 -17.01 10.15
C LEU A 15 28.78 -15.59 10.72
N ILE A 16 28.29 -15.61 11.96
CA ILE A 16 28.61 -14.77 13.13
C ILE A 16 28.12 -13.32 13.15
N ILE A 17 27.08 -13.07 13.96
CA ILE A 17 26.86 -11.77 14.60
C ILE A 17 27.45 -11.86 16.02
N ILE A 18 28.54 -11.12 16.24
CA ILE A 18 29.17 -10.94 17.54
C ILE A 18 28.30 -9.96 18.35
N GLY A 19 27.80 -10.41 19.50
CA GLY A 19 27.25 -9.53 20.51
C GLY A 19 28.37 -8.87 21.32
N SER A 20 28.20 -7.58 21.63
CA SER A 20 28.92 -6.90 22.71
C SER A 20 27.96 -6.01 23.50
N SER A 21 28.19 -6.02 24.80
CA SER A 21 27.33 -5.57 25.89
C SER A 21 27.80 -4.23 26.47
N GLY A 22 26.94 -3.53 27.23
CA GLY A 22 27.35 -2.54 28.25
C GLY A 22 26.34 -1.41 28.46
N SER A 23 25.51 -1.44 29.51
CA SER A 23 25.74 -0.89 30.89
C SER A 23 25.67 0.64 30.94
N LYS A 24 24.68 1.28 31.59
CA LYS A 24 24.54 1.61 33.04
C LYS A 24 24.07 3.09 33.07
N ASP A 25 23.37 3.70 34.01
CA ASP A 25 22.70 3.37 35.27
C ASP A 25 22.03 4.70 35.75
N SER A 26 20.96 4.58 36.55
CA SER A 26 20.68 5.41 37.74
C SER A 26 20.05 6.82 37.72
N SER A 27 18.89 6.86 38.43
CA SER A 27 18.56 7.76 39.58
C SER A 27 18.05 9.18 39.26
N ASN A 28 17.12 9.83 39.99
CA ASN A 28 16.41 9.62 41.26
C ASN A 28 15.18 10.61 41.27
N VAL A 29 13.93 10.21 41.60
CA VAL A 29 13.09 10.53 42.80
C VAL A 29 12.92 12.06 43.12
N VAL A 30 11.75 12.69 43.35
CA VAL A 30 10.77 12.68 44.48
C VAL A 30 9.74 13.81 44.15
N SER A 31 8.42 13.59 44.00
CA SER A 31 7.27 13.65 44.95
C SER A 31 6.57 15.02 45.19
N GLU A 32 5.27 14.88 45.51
CA GLU A 32 4.28 15.78 46.17
C GLU A 32 3.38 16.64 45.24
N ASP A 33 2.12 16.24 44.94
CA ASP A 33 0.83 16.42 45.69
C ASP A 33 0.55 17.90 46.05
N GLN A 34 -0.59 18.56 45.77
CA GLN A 34 -1.97 18.18 45.46
C GLN A 34 -2.74 19.46 44.97
N PRO A 35 -4.09 19.52 44.97
CA PRO A 35 -4.98 19.61 43.83
C PRO A 35 -5.32 21.05 43.36
N ASN A 36 -5.50 21.26 42.05
CA ASN A 36 -6.37 22.33 41.56
C ASN A 36 -7.44 21.75 40.62
N LYS A 37 -8.68 22.11 40.94
CA LYS A 37 -9.90 21.74 40.24
C LYS A 37 -10.02 22.64 39.01
N GLU A 38 -9.65 22.13 37.85
CA GLU A 38 -9.94 22.77 36.57
C GLU A 38 -10.79 21.87 35.70
N GLU A 39 -11.72 22.55 35.03
CA GLU A 39 -12.86 22.01 34.31
C GLU A 39 -12.48 21.07 33.18
N ILE A 40 -13.35 20.09 33.00
CA ILE A 40 -13.40 19.21 31.85
C ILE A 40 -13.71 20.06 30.63
N VAL A 41 -12.67 20.49 29.91
CA VAL A 41 -12.79 20.80 28.49
C VAL A 41 -12.46 19.52 27.76
N GLN A 42 -13.50 18.78 27.37
CA GLN A 42 -13.40 17.73 26.37
C GLN A 42 -12.94 18.37 25.06
N GLN A 43 -11.64 18.39 24.86
CA GLN A 43 -11.03 18.59 23.57
C GLN A 43 -11.28 17.31 22.77
N GLU A 44 -12.40 17.29 22.04
CA GLU A 44 -12.61 16.34 20.96
C GLU A 44 -11.49 16.59 19.95
N GLU A 45 -10.53 15.68 19.90
CA GLU A 45 -9.45 15.64 18.93
C GLU A 45 -10.09 15.45 17.55
N GLU A 46 -10.41 16.56 16.87
CA GLU A 46 -10.84 16.55 15.48
C GLU A 46 -9.68 16.00 14.64
N LYS A 47 -9.72 14.69 14.41
CA LYS A 47 -8.80 13.96 13.57
C LYS A 47 -8.76 14.67 12.21
N PRO A 48 -7.57 15.07 11.68
CA PRO A 48 -7.48 15.74 10.40
C PRO A 48 -8.23 14.94 9.34
N VAL A 49 -9.23 15.56 8.71
CA VAL A 49 -9.93 14.96 7.57
C VAL A 49 -8.89 14.88 6.46
N GLU A 50 -8.36 13.67 6.24
CA GLU A 50 -7.43 13.37 5.15
C GLU A 50 -8.14 13.68 3.82
N GLU A 51 -7.84 14.84 3.23
CA GLU A 51 -8.44 15.28 1.97
C GLU A 51 -8.15 14.27 0.86
N THR A 52 -9.20 13.94 0.10
CA THR A 52 -9.10 12.99 -1.02
C THR A 52 -8.87 13.74 -2.31
N MET A 53 -7.83 13.35 -3.04
CA MET A 53 -7.50 13.92 -4.34
C MET A 53 -8.21 13.14 -5.46
N LEU A 54 -9.00 13.83 -6.27
CA LEU A 54 -9.57 13.25 -7.49
C LEU A 54 -8.49 13.19 -8.57
N VAL A 55 -8.30 12.03 -9.20
CA VAL A 55 -7.35 11.87 -10.30
C VAL A 55 -7.97 11.18 -11.51
N VAL A 56 -7.50 11.55 -12.70
CA VAL A 56 -7.82 10.83 -13.93
C VAL A 56 -6.87 9.64 -14.04
N THR A 57 -7.41 8.42 -14.11
CA THR A 57 -6.63 7.17 -14.08
C THR A 57 -5.52 7.12 -15.13
N ALA A 58 -5.81 7.55 -16.36
CA ALA A 58 -4.82 7.54 -17.44
C ALA A 58 -3.64 8.49 -17.15
N ASP A 59 -3.95 9.72 -16.70
CA ASP A 59 -2.92 10.72 -16.36
C ASP A 59 -2.11 10.28 -15.14
N PHE A 60 -2.77 9.71 -14.14
CA PHE A 60 -2.13 9.17 -12.95
C PHE A 60 -1.11 8.08 -13.30
N ILE A 61 -1.50 7.10 -14.14
CA ILE A 61 -0.59 6.03 -14.59
C ILE A 61 0.55 6.61 -15.42
N ASP A 62 0.25 7.52 -16.35
CA ASP A 62 1.24 8.16 -17.22
C ASP A 62 2.29 8.98 -16.44
N GLU A 63 1.91 9.62 -15.32
CA GLU A 63 2.87 10.29 -14.43
C GLU A 63 3.89 9.31 -13.82
N PHE A 64 3.42 8.14 -13.36
CA PHE A 64 4.29 7.08 -12.85
C PHE A 64 5.19 6.49 -13.95
N ASP A 65 4.62 6.20 -15.12
CA ASP A 65 5.38 5.65 -16.26
C ASP A 65 6.46 6.60 -16.77
N LYS A 66 6.18 7.91 -16.75
CA LYS A 66 7.16 8.94 -17.16
C LYS A 66 8.24 9.16 -16.12
N ASN A 67 7.86 9.21 -14.83
CA ASN A 67 8.79 9.47 -13.75
C ASN A 67 8.22 8.99 -12.40
N GLN A 68 8.49 7.73 -12.08
CA GLN A 68 8.11 7.11 -10.81
C GLN A 68 8.49 7.96 -9.58
N LEU A 69 9.73 8.45 -9.49
CA LEU A 69 10.20 9.17 -8.31
C LEU A 69 9.42 10.48 -8.07
N ALA A 70 9.08 11.19 -9.15
CA ALA A 70 8.28 12.41 -9.04
C ALA A 70 6.81 12.09 -8.70
N ALA A 71 6.28 11.00 -9.23
CA ALA A 71 4.93 10.54 -8.92
C ALA A 71 4.81 10.07 -7.46
N GLU A 72 5.79 9.32 -6.94
CA GLU A 72 5.85 8.91 -5.53
C GLU A 72 5.92 10.13 -4.61
N GLU A 73 6.80 11.11 -4.87
CA GLU A 73 6.83 12.36 -4.10
C GLU A 73 5.47 13.10 -4.12
N LYS A 74 4.76 13.04 -5.26
CA LYS A 74 3.46 13.70 -5.43
C LYS A 74 2.31 12.95 -4.75
N TYR A 75 2.33 11.62 -4.74
CA TYR A 75 1.15 10.81 -4.42
C TYR A 75 1.32 9.88 -3.22
N GLU A 76 2.53 9.42 -2.89
CA GLU A 76 2.77 8.49 -1.78
C GLU A 76 2.13 9.01 -0.49
N GLY A 77 1.42 8.11 0.17
CA GLY A 77 0.76 8.40 1.43
C GLY A 77 -0.54 9.22 1.29
N ARG A 78 -0.89 9.71 0.09
CA ARG A 78 -2.13 10.47 -0.15
C ARG A 78 -3.27 9.53 -0.50
N LYS A 79 -4.47 9.93 -0.08
CA LYS A 79 -5.71 9.28 -0.49
C LYS A 79 -6.19 9.88 -1.82
N ILE A 80 -6.41 9.01 -2.79
CA ILE A 80 -6.93 9.37 -4.11
C ILE A 80 -8.28 8.69 -4.35
N GLU A 81 -9.08 9.28 -5.22
CA GLU A 81 -10.27 8.68 -5.80
C GLU A 81 -10.20 8.77 -7.32
N PHE A 82 -10.50 7.67 -7.99
CA PHE A 82 -10.37 7.53 -9.43
C PHE A 82 -11.33 6.47 -9.98
N THR A 83 -11.65 6.57 -11.27
CA THR A 83 -12.51 5.62 -11.98
C THR A 83 -11.70 4.83 -12.99
N ALA A 84 -11.77 3.50 -12.95
CA ALA A 84 -10.99 2.59 -13.78
C ALA A 84 -11.80 1.37 -14.22
N TYR A 85 -11.25 0.55 -15.10
CA TYR A 85 -11.84 -0.72 -15.52
C TYR A 85 -11.13 -1.89 -14.83
N ILE A 86 -11.91 -2.89 -14.41
CA ILE A 86 -11.39 -4.08 -13.75
C ILE A 86 -10.78 -5.03 -14.78
N ASP A 87 -9.49 -5.24 -14.71
CA ASP A 87 -8.77 -6.24 -15.50
C ASP A 87 -8.78 -7.60 -14.80
N ASN A 88 -8.55 -7.62 -13.48
CA ASN A 88 -8.53 -8.84 -12.69
C ASN A 88 -9.04 -8.62 -11.26
N ILE A 89 -9.71 -9.64 -10.71
CA ILE A 89 -10.17 -9.73 -9.33
C ILE A 89 -9.55 -11.00 -8.73
N SER A 90 -8.72 -10.86 -7.70
CA SER A 90 -8.03 -12.01 -7.11
C SER A 90 -7.57 -11.73 -5.67
N GLU A 91 -7.01 -12.74 -5.02
CA GLU A 91 -6.15 -12.59 -3.85
C GLU A 91 -4.69 -12.70 -4.27
N ASP A 92 -3.80 -12.02 -3.54
CA ASP A 92 -2.35 -12.22 -3.69
C ASP A 92 -1.90 -13.52 -3.01
N ILE A 93 -0.58 -13.79 -3.02
CA ILE A 93 -0.01 -14.99 -2.41
C ILE A 93 -0.20 -15.07 -0.89
N THR A 94 -0.56 -13.95 -0.24
CA THR A 94 -0.84 -13.86 1.20
C THR A 94 -2.33 -13.97 1.53
N GLY A 95 -3.19 -14.05 0.51
CA GLY A 95 -4.65 -14.05 0.67
C GLY A 95 -5.24 -12.65 0.76
N THR A 96 -4.48 -11.59 0.45
CA THR A 96 -5.00 -10.22 0.48
C THR A 96 -5.78 -9.95 -0.81
N PRO A 97 -7.09 -9.61 -0.74
CA PRO A 97 -7.90 -9.38 -1.92
C PRO A 97 -7.52 -8.07 -2.61
N PHE A 98 -7.49 -8.08 -3.94
CA PHE A 98 -7.17 -6.91 -4.74
C PHE A 98 -7.93 -6.84 -6.07
N LEU A 99 -7.99 -5.63 -6.63
CA LEU A 99 -8.35 -5.37 -8.03
C LEU A 99 -7.11 -4.96 -8.83
N SER A 100 -6.89 -5.59 -9.99
CA SER A 100 -6.05 -5.06 -11.06
C SER A 100 -6.91 -4.13 -11.90
N LEU A 101 -6.51 -2.88 -12.04
CA LEU A 101 -7.29 -1.81 -12.64
C LEU A 101 -6.50 -1.15 -13.77
N GLN A 102 -7.17 -0.92 -14.89
CA GLN A 102 -6.60 -0.34 -16.11
C GLN A 102 -7.37 0.92 -16.55
N PRO A 103 -6.74 1.84 -17.31
CA PRO A 103 -7.33 3.14 -17.65
C PRO A 103 -8.47 3.06 -18.69
N SER A 104 -8.61 1.93 -19.40
CA SER A 104 -9.59 1.74 -20.48
C SER A 104 -10.12 0.31 -20.51
N ASN A 105 -11.28 0.08 -21.14
CA ASN A 105 -11.82 -1.27 -21.32
C ASN A 105 -11.24 -1.97 -22.56
N ASP A 106 -9.91 -2.02 -22.65
CA ASP A 106 -9.20 -2.73 -23.71
C ASP A 106 -8.62 -4.03 -23.15
N GLU A 107 -9.07 -5.18 -23.67
CA GLU A 107 -8.56 -6.50 -23.29
C GLU A 107 -7.08 -6.70 -23.67
N TYR A 108 -6.53 -5.83 -24.51
CA TYR A 108 -5.14 -5.85 -24.97
C TYR A 108 -4.30 -4.71 -24.39
N TYR A 109 -4.70 -4.14 -23.26
CA TYR A 109 -3.85 -3.20 -22.53
C TYR A 109 -2.65 -3.92 -21.92
N PHE A 110 -1.44 -3.51 -22.31
CA PHE A 110 -0.16 -4.08 -21.82
C PHE A 110 0.67 -3.06 -21.02
N GLY A 111 0.05 -1.99 -20.53
CA GLY A 111 0.72 -0.96 -19.75
C GLY A 111 0.75 -1.25 -18.26
N THR A 112 1.21 -0.26 -17.49
CA THR A 112 1.19 -0.32 -16.03
C THR A 112 -0.25 -0.36 -15.54
N ASN A 113 -0.54 -1.30 -14.64
CA ASN A 113 -1.83 -1.39 -13.96
C ASN A 113 -1.75 -0.76 -12.56
N ILE A 114 -2.91 -0.40 -12.03
CA ILE A 114 -3.09 -0.11 -10.61
C ILE A 114 -3.48 -1.42 -9.93
N GLN A 115 -2.80 -1.76 -8.83
CA GLN A 115 -3.19 -2.87 -7.97
C GLN A 115 -3.73 -2.31 -6.64
N CYS A 116 -5.05 -2.38 -6.49
CA CYS A 116 -5.76 -1.82 -5.35
C CYS A 116 -6.11 -2.92 -4.34
N PHE A 117 -5.51 -2.88 -3.15
CA PHE A 117 -5.71 -3.87 -2.08
C PHE A 117 -6.86 -3.47 -1.15
N PHE A 118 -7.74 -4.44 -0.88
CA PHE A 118 -8.92 -4.29 -0.05
C PHE A 118 -8.75 -5.03 1.27
N LYS A 119 -9.44 -4.56 2.31
CA LYS A 119 -9.46 -5.23 3.61
C LYS A 119 -10.47 -6.37 3.67
N ASP A 120 -11.62 -6.17 3.04
CA ASP A 120 -12.71 -7.13 3.03
C ASP A 120 -13.01 -7.57 1.59
N LYS A 121 -12.86 -8.88 1.35
CA LYS A 121 -13.21 -9.48 0.06
C LYS A 121 -14.68 -9.30 -0.31
N SER A 122 -15.57 -9.07 0.67
CA SER A 122 -17.00 -8.89 0.42
C SER A 122 -17.30 -7.69 -0.50
N GLU A 123 -16.43 -6.68 -0.53
CA GLU A 123 -16.50 -5.54 -1.44
C GLU A 123 -16.31 -5.93 -2.91
N LEU A 124 -15.70 -7.09 -3.18
CA LEU A 124 -15.31 -7.52 -4.52
C LEU A 124 -16.21 -8.64 -5.10
N ILE A 125 -16.98 -9.34 -4.26
CA ILE A 125 -17.74 -10.55 -4.66
C ILE A 125 -18.77 -10.27 -5.75
N SER A 126 -19.31 -9.06 -5.81
CA SER A 126 -20.32 -8.66 -6.82
C SER A 126 -19.73 -7.98 -8.05
N LEU A 127 -18.41 -7.84 -8.13
CA LEU A 127 -17.75 -7.16 -9.25
C LEU A 127 -17.34 -8.17 -10.33
N GLU A 128 -17.22 -7.69 -11.56
CA GLU A 128 -16.84 -8.50 -12.72
C GLU A 128 -15.69 -7.85 -13.49
N ASN A 129 -14.85 -8.66 -14.15
CA ASN A 129 -13.85 -8.14 -15.08
C ASN A 129 -14.53 -7.37 -16.23
N GLY A 130 -13.89 -6.32 -16.71
CA GLY A 130 -14.42 -5.38 -17.71
C GLY A 130 -15.39 -4.34 -17.12
N GLN A 131 -15.83 -4.48 -15.87
CA GLN A 131 -16.68 -3.49 -15.21
C GLN A 131 -15.91 -2.20 -14.93
N GLN A 132 -16.55 -1.05 -15.12
CA GLN A 132 -16.05 0.23 -14.64
C GLN A 132 -16.36 0.40 -13.15
N VAL A 133 -15.40 0.88 -12.36
CA VAL A 133 -15.54 1.07 -10.91
C VAL A 133 -14.85 2.37 -10.49
N THR A 134 -15.43 3.08 -9.53
CA THR A 134 -14.78 4.18 -8.82
C THR A 134 -14.27 3.68 -7.48
N VAL A 135 -12.99 3.94 -7.21
CA VAL A 135 -12.29 3.43 -6.04
C VAL A 135 -11.57 4.57 -5.35
N GLN A 136 -11.60 4.55 -4.03
CA GLN A 136 -10.79 5.41 -3.18
C GLN A 136 -9.74 4.56 -2.47
N GLY A 137 -8.50 5.04 -2.36
CA GLY A 137 -7.44 4.33 -1.66
C GLY A 137 -6.21 5.20 -1.41
N LYS A 138 -5.28 4.69 -0.61
CA LYS A 138 -4.04 5.37 -0.25
C LYS A 138 -2.88 4.87 -1.12
N VAL A 139 -2.24 5.77 -1.85
CA VAL A 139 -1.11 5.42 -2.72
C VAL A 139 0.08 5.00 -1.86
N ASP A 140 0.72 3.89 -2.23
CA ASP A 140 1.88 3.33 -1.54
C ASP A 140 3.15 3.58 -2.35
N THR A 141 3.44 2.73 -3.34
CA THR A 141 4.64 2.80 -4.19
C THR A 141 4.35 2.16 -5.54
N GLN A 142 5.23 2.33 -6.52
CA GLN A 142 5.19 1.54 -7.75
C GLN A 142 6.25 0.43 -7.72
N MET A 143 5.82 -0.80 -8.00
CA MET A 143 6.71 -1.93 -8.29
C MET A 143 6.49 -2.37 -9.75
N MET A 144 5.91 -3.55 -9.96
CA MET A 144 5.38 -3.94 -11.27
C MET A 144 4.09 -3.17 -11.60
N ASN A 145 3.25 -2.98 -10.59
CA ASN A 145 2.02 -2.18 -10.64
C ASN A 145 2.15 -0.99 -9.69
N ILE A 146 1.29 0.01 -9.86
CA ILE A 146 1.13 1.07 -8.88
C ILE A 146 0.26 0.52 -7.74
N LEU A 147 0.83 0.41 -6.54
CA LEU A 147 0.16 -0.21 -5.41
C LEU A 147 -0.64 0.84 -4.63
N ILE A 148 -1.91 0.52 -4.39
CA ILE A 148 -2.80 1.33 -3.56
C ILE A 148 -3.36 0.45 -2.46
N LYS A 149 -3.27 0.94 -1.22
CA LYS A 149 -3.74 0.25 -0.01
C LYS A 149 -5.03 0.86 0.49
N ASP A 150 -5.69 0.13 1.40
CA ASP A 150 -6.91 0.58 2.06
C ASP A 150 -8.03 0.95 1.06
N CYS A 151 -8.11 0.23 -0.06
CA CYS A 151 -9.04 0.52 -1.12
C CYS A 151 -10.49 0.25 -0.69
N LYS A 152 -11.40 1.06 -1.22
CA LYS A 152 -12.85 0.94 -1.07
C LYS A 152 -13.56 1.34 -2.35
N VAL A 153 -14.60 0.61 -2.70
CA VAL A 153 -15.48 1.01 -3.81
C VAL A 153 -16.34 2.18 -3.35
N VAL A 154 -16.33 3.28 -4.11
CA VAL A 154 -17.15 4.46 -3.85
C VAL A 154 -18.12 4.65 -5.01
N LYS A 155 -19.37 5.04 -4.72
CA LYS A 155 -20.46 5.14 -5.71
C LYS A 155 -20.37 6.40 -6.55
#